data_AF-A0A7M7HIY1-F1
#
_entry.id   AF-A0A7M7HIY1-F1
#
_cell.length_a   1.000
_cell.length_b   1.000
_cell.length_c   1.000
_cell.angle_alpha   90.00
_cell.angle_beta   90.00
_cell.angle_gamma   90.00
#
_symmetry.space_group_name_H-M   'P 1'
#
loop_
_entity.id
_entity.type
_entity.pdbx_description
1 polymer ?
#
loop_
_entity_poly.entity_id
_entity_poly.type
_entity_poly.pdbx_seq_one_letter_code
_entity_poly.pdbx_strand_id
1 'polypeptide(L)'
;MEVETERTGLFPWLVMLLLPEDCYITFFEDFNFLDIPCLKVALSKGLGLGIIAGSLMVKLPQIGKILASKSGEGLNVLAVLLELAAISSSWAYSFANSYPFSAWGEALFLAVQTVTIAFLCMLYNGNQAGAVSFLLSYLGIMYVLLSGLTPMSTIAMLQAGNMPIVIVSKLIQAYTNFSNGHTGQLSAVTVFLLTAGSLARIFTSVQETNDPMLVWTYIVASTCNSIITLQLVWYWGATKEYLSRQQSKKAE
;
A
#
# COMPACT_ATOMS: atom_id res chain seq x y z
N MET A 1 4.05 14.50 -42.28
CA MET A 1 2.60 14.22 -42.31
C MET A 1 2.30 12.73 -42.15
N GLU A 2 3.10 11.81 -42.70
CA GLU A 2 2.95 10.36 -42.44
C GLU A 2 3.36 9.94 -41.01
N VAL A 3 4.45 10.49 -40.45
CA VAL A 3 4.95 10.18 -39.09
C VAL A 3 3.97 10.55 -37.97
N GLU A 4 3.12 11.54 -38.19
CA GLU A 4 2.14 12.00 -37.20
C GLU A 4 0.89 11.10 -37.18
N THR A 5 0.66 10.34 -38.26
CA THR A 5 -0.49 9.44 -38.39
C THR A 5 -0.22 8.10 -37.68
N GLU A 6 1.02 7.59 -37.69
CA GLU A 6 1.39 6.34 -36.98
C GLU A 6 1.27 6.46 -35.45
N ARG A 7 1.48 7.66 -34.89
CA ARG A 7 1.34 7.92 -33.44
C ARG A 7 -0.10 8.01 -32.94
N THR A 8 -1.11 7.93 -33.83
CA THR A 8 -2.54 8.00 -33.45
C THR A 8 -3.20 6.63 -33.26
N GLY A 9 -2.45 5.53 -33.39
CA GLY A 9 -2.93 4.20 -33.05
C GLY A 9 -3.23 4.04 -31.55
N LEU A 10 -4.14 3.10 -31.21
CA LEU A 10 -4.47 2.78 -29.81
C LEU A 10 -3.24 2.39 -28.98
N PHE A 11 -2.31 1.64 -29.58
CA PHE A 11 -1.10 1.17 -28.91
C PHE A 11 -0.11 2.32 -28.59
N PRO A 12 0.34 3.15 -29.55
CA PRO A 12 1.15 4.34 -29.27
C PRO A 12 0.52 5.25 -28.22
N TRP A 13 -0.79 5.49 -28.31
CA TRP A 13 -1.51 6.34 -27.36
C TRP A 13 -1.50 5.76 -25.93
N LEU A 14 -1.74 4.45 -25.77
CA LEU A 14 -1.68 3.80 -24.45
C LEU A 14 -0.26 3.81 -23.86
N VAL A 15 0.75 3.61 -24.70
CA VAL A 15 2.15 3.60 -24.25
C VAL A 15 2.58 5.02 -23.86
N MET A 16 2.21 6.04 -24.62
CA MET A 16 2.49 7.45 -24.31
C MET A 16 1.76 7.99 -23.08
N LEU A 17 0.67 7.34 -22.66
CA LEU A 17 0.05 7.61 -21.35
C LEU A 17 0.95 7.20 -20.17
N LEU A 18 1.85 6.24 -20.39
CA LEU A 18 2.70 5.65 -19.36
C LEU A 18 4.16 6.07 -19.46
N LEU A 19 4.68 6.22 -20.68
CA LEU A 19 6.06 6.53 -20.99
C LEU A 19 6.16 7.91 -21.66
N PRO A 20 7.19 8.71 -21.32
CA PRO A 20 7.50 9.93 -22.06
C PRO A 20 7.70 9.66 -23.55
N GLU A 21 7.41 10.66 -24.38
CA GLU A 21 7.53 10.57 -25.84
C GLU A 21 8.96 10.19 -26.28
N ASP A 22 9.99 10.76 -25.64
CA ASP A 22 11.39 10.42 -25.92
C ASP A 22 11.69 8.93 -25.66
N CYS A 23 11.09 8.35 -24.63
CA CYS A 23 11.25 6.93 -24.32
C CYS A 23 10.42 6.02 -25.23
N TYR A 24 9.29 6.51 -25.74
CA TYR A 24 8.56 5.82 -26.78
C TYR A 24 9.40 5.72 -28.06
N ILE A 25 9.98 6.84 -28.53
CA ILE A 25 10.85 6.87 -29.71
C ILE A 25 12.05 5.95 -29.52
N THR A 26 12.76 6.10 -28.39
CA THR A 26 13.96 5.30 -28.10
C THR A 26 13.70 3.79 -28.09
N PHE A 27 12.53 3.35 -27.61
CA PHE A 27 12.20 1.92 -27.53
C PHE A 27 11.55 1.35 -28.79
N PHE A 28 10.62 2.08 -29.39
CA PHE A 28 9.75 1.53 -30.44
C PHE A 28 10.12 2.02 -31.84
N GLU A 29 10.83 3.13 -31.97
CA GLU A 29 11.32 3.64 -33.25
C GLU A 29 12.82 3.31 -33.43
N ASP A 30 13.64 3.59 -32.41
CA ASP A 30 15.09 3.34 -32.45
C ASP A 30 15.49 1.91 -32.02
N PHE A 31 14.55 1.13 -31.51
CA PHE A 31 14.75 -0.25 -31.00
C PHE A 31 15.84 -0.37 -29.92
N ASN A 32 16.14 0.71 -29.20
CA ASN A 32 17.14 0.73 -28.13
C ASN A 32 16.52 0.44 -26.76
N PHE A 33 16.14 -0.82 -26.54
CA PHE A 33 15.48 -1.28 -25.31
C PHE A 33 16.35 -1.20 -24.04
N LEU A 34 17.66 -0.98 -24.18
CA LEU A 34 18.62 -0.95 -23.08
C LEU A 34 19.04 0.47 -22.69
N ASP A 35 18.35 1.49 -23.20
CA ASP A 35 18.54 2.85 -22.72
C ASP A 35 18.21 2.95 -21.22
N ILE A 36 19.23 3.21 -20.41
CA ILE A 36 19.15 3.14 -18.94
C ILE A 36 18.12 4.15 -18.37
N PRO A 37 18.10 5.43 -18.80
CA PRO A 37 17.07 6.38 -18.39
C PRO A 37 15.65 5.88 -18.67
N CYS A 38 15.36 5.47 -19.91
CA CYS A 38 14.02 5.03 -20.28
C CYS A 38 13.62 3.71 -19.64
N LEU A 39 14.57 2.79 -19.44
CA LEU A 39 14.32 1.53 -18.75
C LEU A 39 13.93 1.76 -17.29
N LYS A 40 14.58 2.70 -16.58
CA LYS A 40 14.20 3.04 -15.21
C LYS A 40 12.79 3.60 -15.13
N VAL A 41 12.40 4.46 -16.08
CA VAL A 41 11.04 5.01 -16.14
C VAL A 41 10.01 3.92 -16.41
N ALA A 42 10.25 3.07 -17.42
CA ALA A 42 9.38 1.95 -17.76
C ALA A 42 9.19 0.99 -16.57
N LEU A 43 10.29 0.60 -15.92
CA LEU A 43 10.26 -0.26 -14.74
C LEU A 43 9.51 0.39 -13.59
N SER A 44 9.73 1.69 -13.34
CA SER A 44 9.04 2.42 -12.28
C SER A 44 7.52 2.44 -12.50
N LYS A 45 7.09 2.78 -13.71
CA LYS A 45 5.67 2.81 -14.09
C LYS A 45 5.03 1.43 -14.01
N GLY A 46 5.72 0.41 -14.52
CA GLY A 46 5.28 -0.99 -14.46
C GLY A 46 5.12 -1.49 -13.02
N LEU A 47 6.11 -1.20 -12.16
CA LEU A 47 6.04 -1.53 -10.73
C LEU A 47 4.91 -0.79 -10.02
N GLY A 48 4.76 0.53 -10.25
CA GLY A 48 3.68 1.33 -9.67
C GLY A 48 2.29 0.78 -10.04
N LEU A 49 2.06 0.51 -11.32
CA LEU A 49 0.83 -0.12 -11.80
C LEU A 49 0.62 -1.52 -11.23
N GLY A 50 1.67 -2.33 -11.13
CA GLY A 50 1.60 -3.66 -10.51
C GLY A 50 1.17 -3.59 -9.04
N ILE A 51 1.68 -2.61 -8.29
CA ILE A 51 1.28 -2.37 -6.90
C ILE A 51 -0.18 -1.92 -6.82
N ILE A 52 -0.61 -1.02 -7.71
CA ILE A 52 -2.01 -0.58 -7.81
C ILE A 52 -2.93 -1.78 -8.11
N ALA A 53 -2.57 -2.60 -9.09
CA ALA A 53 -3.33 -3.80 -9.44
C ALA A 53 -3.42 -4.78 -8.26
N GLY A 54 -2.30 -4.98 -7.55
CA GLY A 54 -2.29 -5.80 -6.34
C GLY A 54 -3.18 -5.25 -5.23
N SER A 55 -3.18 -3.93 -5.02
CA SER A 55 -3.94 -3.29 -3.93
C SER A 55 -5.46 -3.42 -4.07
N LEU A 56 -5.97 -3.58 -5.30
CA LEU A 56 -7.38 -3.85 -5.57
C LEU A 56 -7.88 -5.13 -4.91
N MET A 57 -7.02 -6.13 -4.69
CA MET A 57 -7.41 -7.44 -4.18
C MET A 57 -7.10 -7.64 -2.69
N VAL A 58 -6.35 -6.74 -2.06
CA VAL A 58 -5.80 -6.96 -0.70
C VAL A 58 -6.89 -7.15 0.35
N LYS A 59 -7.91 -6.28 0.35
CA LYS A 59 -8.95 -6.27 1.41
C LYS A 59 -10.24 -6.95 0.96
N LEU A 60 -10.40 -7.29 -0.33
CA LEU A 60 -11.59 -7.99 -0.84
C LEU A 60 -11.90 -9.31 -0.11
N PRO A 61 -10.93 -10.19 0.19
CA PRO A 61 -11.20 -11.41 0.95
C PRO A 61 -11.75 -11.12 2.36
N GLN A 62 -11.28 -10.03 2.98
CA GLN A 62 -11.75 -9.60 4.30
C GLN A 62 -13.18 -9.05 4.21
N ILE A 63 -13.49 -8.22 3.21
CA ILE A 63 -14.85 -7.73 2.96
C ILE A 63 -15.81 -8.91 2.72
N GLY A 64 -15.43 -9.88 1.89
CA GLY A 64 -16.23 -11.06 1.62
C GLY A 64 -16.54 -11.87 2.89
N LYS A 65 -15.56 -12.02 3.79
CA LYS A 65 -15.76 -12.68 5.08
C LYS A 65 -16.78 -11.94 5.96
N ILE A 66 -16.70 -10.63 6.07
CA ILE A 66 -17.63 -9.81 6.87
C ILE A 66 -19.05 -9.89 6.29
N LEU A 67 -19.20 -9.83 4.97
CA LEU A 67 -20.50 -9.95 4.30
C LEU A 67 -21.12 -11.34 4.52
N ALA A 68 -20.31 -12.41 4.45
CA ALA A 68 -20.76 -13.78 4.66
C ALA A 68 -21.15 -14.05 6.11
N SER A 69 -20.38 -13.55 7.08
CA SER A 69 -20.67 -13.71 8.52
C SER A 69 -21.75 -12.74 9.02
N LYS A 70 -21.99 -11.63 8.30
CA LYS A 70 -22.79 -10.48 8.77
C LYS A 70 -22.36 -9.99 10.15
N SER A 71 -21.06 -10.03 10.43
CA SER A 71 -20.49 -9.63 11.71
C SER A 71 -19.06 -9.10 11.53
N GLY A 72 -18.74 -8.01 12.24
CA GLY A 72 -17.39 -7.46 12.36
C GLY A 72 -16.61 -8.03 13.56
N GLU A 73 -17.12 -9.07 14.22
CA GLU A 73 -16.50 -9.65 15.41
C GLU A 73 -15.07 -10.15 15.12
N GLY A 74 -14.15 -9.92 16.07
CA GLY A 74 -12.72 -10.21 15.91
C GLY A 74 -11.93 -9.12 15.17
N LEU A 75 -12.59 -8.11 14.60
CA LEU A 75 -11.92 -6.95 14.01
C LEU A 75 -11.81 -5.80 15.02
N ASN A 76 -10.60 -5.27 15.17
CA ASN A 76 -10.37 -4.07 15.95
C ASN A 76 -10.69 -2.83 15.10
N VAL A 77 -11.87 -2.23 15.31
CA VAL A 77 -12.33 -1.04 14.56
C VAL A 77 -11.36 0.13 14.72
N LEU A 78 -10.75 0.33 15.90
CA LEU A 78 -9.76 1.39 16.09
C LEU A 78 -8.54 1.17 15.20
N ALA A 79 -8.06 -0.07 15.08
CA ALA A 79 -6.95 -0.39 14.18
C ALA A 79 -7.30 -0.12 12.70
N VAL A 80 -8.53 -0.44 12.29
CA VAL A 80 -9.04 -0.12 10.94
C VAL A 80 -9.11 1.39 10.70
N LEU A 81 -9.55 2.18 11.70
CA LEU A 81 -9.59 3.64 11.60
C LEU A 81 -8.19 4.27 11.54
N LEU A 82 -7.23 3.75 12.31
CA LEU A 82 -5.83 4.19 12.25
C LEU A 82 -5.19 3.86 10.90
N GLU A 83 -5.47 2.66 10.36
CA GLU A 83 -5.04 2.28 9.01
C GLU A 83 -5.64 3.24 7.96
N LEU A 84 -6.94 3.54 8.07
CA LEU A 84 -7.61 4.46 7.17
C LEU A 84 -7.03 5.88 7.25
N ALA A 85 -6.71 6.37 8.44
CA ALA A 85 -6.07 7.67 8.62
C ALA A 85 -4.70 7.73 7.93
N ALA A 86 -3.88 6.68 8.07
CA ALA A 86 -2.55 6.63 7.46
C ALA A 86 -2.59 6.55 5.93
N ILE A 87 -3.53 5.78 5.38
CA ILE A 87 -3.75 5.72 3.93
C ILE A 87 -4.25 7.07 3.41
N SER A 88 -5.17 7.71 4.13
CA SER A 88 -5.76 8.99 3.76
C SER A 88 -4.75 10.13 3.78
N SER A 89 -3.85 10.16 4.77
CA SER A 89 -2.77 11.16 4.80
C SER A 89 -1.77 10.96 3.67
N SER A 90 -1.43 9.71 3.33
CA SER A 90 -0.56 9.39 2.18
C SER A 90 -1.18 9.80 0.85
N TRP A 91 -2.48 9.54 0.68
CA TRP A 91 -3.24 9.96 -0.49
C TRP A 91 -3.30 11.48 -0.59
N ALA A 92 -3.74 12.18 0.46
CA ALA A 92 -3.85 13.63 0.47
C ALA A 92 -2.50 14.32 0.20
N TYR A 93 -1.42 13.83 0.82
CA TYR A 93 -0.08 14.36 0.60
C TYR A 93 0.39 14.20 -0.84
N SER A 94 0.19 13.01 -1.42
CA SER A 94 0.62 12.75 -2.79
C SER A 94 -0.20 13.52 -3.81
N PHE A 95 -1.50 13.68 -3.56
CA PHE A 95 -2.39 14.48 -4.38
C PHE A 95 -2.04 15.98 -4.31
N ALA A 96 -1.81 16.51 -3.11
CA ALA A 96 -1.44 17.92 -2.90
C ALA A 96 -0.11 18.30 -3.59
N ASN A 97 0.85 17.37 -3.66
CA ASN A 97 2.11 17.55 -4.39
C ASN A 97 2.00 17.25 -5.90
N SER A 98 0.81 16.94 -6.40
CA SER A 98 0.56 16.64 -7.82
C SER A 98 1.42 15.50 -8.38
N TYR A 99 1.72 14.50 -7.55
CA TYR A 99 2.46 13.31 -8.01
C TYR A 99 1.63 12.48 -9.00
N PRO A 100 2.29 11.78 -9.94
CA PRO A 100 1.60 10.94 -10.91
C PRO A 100 0.80 9.84 -10.20
N PHE A 101 -0.35 9.45 -10.78
CA PHE A 101 -1.24 8.45 -10.20
C PHE A 101 -0.54 7.10 -9.90
N SER A 102 0.45 6.73 -10.70
CA SER A 102 1.28 5.52 -10.47
C SER A 102 2.00 5.51 -9.11
N ALA A 103 2.25 6.69 -8.52
CA ALA A 103 2.96 6.85 -7.25
C ALA A 103 2.07 6.77 -6.01
N TRP A 104 0.74 6.90 -6.15
CA TRP A 104 -0.17 6.95 -4.99
C TRP A 104 -1.52 6.27 -5.21
N GLY A 105 -1.83 5.81 -6.42
CA GLY A 105 -3.13 5.25 -6.78
C GLY A 105 -3.53 4.04 -5.93
N GLU A 106 -2.56 3.32 -5.37
CA GLU A 106 -2.83 2.22 -4.45
C GLU A 106 -3.50 2.70 -3.16
N ALA A 107 -3.16 3.91 -2.69
CA ALA A 107 -3.74 4.50 -1.49
C ALA A 107 -5.24 4.78 -1.67
N LEU A 108 -5.65 5.25 -2.85
CA LEU A 108 -7.07 5.43 -3.20
C LEU A 108 -7.85 4.11 -3.08
N PHE A 109 -7.38 3.04 -3.73
CA PHE A 109 -8.08 1.75 -3.71
C PHE A 109 -8.09 1.11 -2.33
N LEU A 110 -7.01 1.24 -1.56
CA LEU A 110 -6.96 0.76 -0.18
C LEU A 110 -7.88 1.59 0.74
N ALA A 111 -7.97 2.91 0.55
CA ALA A 111 -8.88 3.76 1.31
C ALA A 111 -10.33 3.33 1.09
N VAL A 112 -10.76 3.17 -0.16
CA VAL A 112 -12.13 2.73 -0.50
C VAL A 112 -12.48 1.39 0.17
N GLN A 113 -11.59 0.40 0.06
CA GLN A 113 -11.82 -0.91 0.67
C GLN A 113 -11.82 -0.84 2.21
N THR A 114 -10.95 -0.02 2.81
CA THR A 114 -10.83 0.11 4.27
C THR A 114 -12.01 0.87 4.88
N VAL A 115 -12.51 1.91 4.20
CA VAL A 115 -13.78 2.58 4.56
C VAL A 115 -14.94 1.59 4.52
N THR A 116 -14.98 0.75 3.49
CA THR A 116 -16.04 -0.28 3.36
C THR A 116 -15.98 -1.27 4.52
N ILE A 117 -14.79 -1.72 4.93
CA ILE A 117 -14.63 -2.57 6.12
C ILE A 117 -15.13 -1.86 7.38
N ALA A 118 -14.68 -0.64 7.64
CA ALA A 118 -15.09 0.12 8.82
C ALA A 118 -16.61 0.33 8.87
N PHE A 119 -17.20 0.70 7.73
CA PHE A 119 -18.65 0.87 7.57
C PHE A 119 -19.41 -0.42 7.85
N LEU A 120 -19.02 -1.54 7.23
CA LEU A 120 -19.67 -2.84 7.43
C LEU A 120 -19.56 -3.32 8.89
N CYS A 121 -18.40 -3.13 9.53
CA CYS A 121 -18.23 -3.46 10.95
C CYS A 121 -19.20 -2.67 11.83
N MET A 122 -19.33 -1.35 11.63
CA MET A 122 -20.27 -0.52 12.41
C MET A 122 -21.72 -0.88 12.11
N LEU A 123 -22.05 -1.15 10.84
CA LEU A 123 -23.39 -1.53 10.41
C LEU A 123 -23.85 -2.85 11.05
N TYR A 124 -23.02 -3.89 11.00
CA TYR A 124 -23.35 -5.21 11.54
C TYR A 124 -23.29 -5.29 13.06
N ASN A 125 -22.59 -4.36 13.73
CA ASN A 125 -22.66 -4.19 15.18
C ASN A 125 -23.96 -3.50 15.66
N GLY A 126 -24.93 -3.26 14.75
CA GLY A 126 -26.21 -2.63 15.07
C GLY A 126 -26.18 -1.10 15.15
N ASN A 127 -25.03 -0.47 14.90
CA ASN A 127 -24.86 0.98 14.96
C ASN A 127 -24.99 1.63 13.56
N GLN A 128 -26.19 1.55 12.98
CA GLN A 128 -26.44 2.06 11.62
C GLN A 128 -26.22 3.58 11.51
N ALA A 129 -26.68 4.34 12.50
CA ALA A 129 -26.50 5.79 12.54
C ALA A 129 -25.02 6.17 12.63
N GLY A 130 -24.23 5.45 13.43
CA GLY A 130 -22.78 5.62 13.54
C GLY A 130 -22.06 5.27 12.23
N ALA A 131 -22.48 4.21 11.54
CA ALA A 131 -21.89 3.83 10.25
C ALA A 131 -22.09 4.91 9.18
N VAL A 132 -23.31 5.46 9.06
CA VAL A 132 -23.61 6.55 8.10
C VAL A 132 -22.86 7.82 8.48
N SER A 133 -22.86 8.19 9.77
CA SER A 133 -22.14 9.37 10.27
C SER A 133 -20.64 9.26 10.01
N PHE A 134 -20.06 8.08 10.23
CA PHE A 134 -18.66 7.78 9.89
C PHE A 134 -18.38 7.96 8.40
N LEU A 135 -19.22 7.41 7.52
CA LEU A 135 -19.03 7.55 6.08
C LEU A 135 -19.09 9.02 5.62
N LEU A 136 -20.09 9.77 6.08
CA LEU A 136 -20.26 11.18 5.72
C LEU A 136 -19.11 12.04 6.25
N SER A 137 -18.69 11.82 7.51
CA SER A 137 -17.55 12.51 8.10
C SER A 137 -16.25 12.20 7.37
N TYR A 138 -16.01 10.93 7.00
CA TYR A 138 -14.84 10.55 6.22
C TYR A 138 -14.80 11.23 4.85
N LEU A 139 -15.92 11.23 4.12
CA LEU A 139 -16.03 11.94 2.83
C LEU A 139 -15.79 13.44 2.98
N GLY A 140 -16.34 14.06 4.03
CA GLY A 140 -16.10 15.47 4.36
C GLY A 140 -14.62 15.77 4.66
N ILE A 141 -13.97 14.93 5.46
CA ILE A 141 -12.53 15.05 5.78
C ILE A 141 -11.71 14.95 4.49
N MET A 142 -11.95 13.94 3.66
CA MET A 142 -11.21 13.78 2.41
C MET A 142 -11.45 14.93 1.44
N TYR A 143 -12.68 15.43 1.34
CA TYR A 143 -12.97 16.62 0.54
C TYR A 143 -12.15 17.84 1.00
N VAL A 144 -12.07 18.10 2.31
CA VAL A 144 -11.27 19.21 2.86
C VAL A 144 -9.77 19.02 2.62
N LEU A 145 -9.27 17.78 2.76
CA LEU A 145 -7.86 17.47 2.51
C LEU A 145 -7.47 17.59 1.03
N LEU A 146 -8.38 17.26 0.10
CA LEU A 146 -8.10 17.21 -1.34
C LEU A 146 -8.47 18.49 -2.09
N SER A 147 -9.34 19.35 -1.54
CA SER A 147 -9.81 20.58 -2.18
C SER A 147 -8.79 21.73 -2.24
N GLY A 148 -7.62 21.57 -1.61
CA GLY A 148 -6.61 22.63 -1.49
C GLY A 148 -6.89 23.63 -0.37
N LEU A 149 -7.96 23.44 0.42
CA LEU A 149 -8.28 24.28 1.58
C LEU A 149 -7.32 24.07 2.76
N THR A 150 -6.70 22.89 2.84
CA THR A 150 -5.80 22.53 3.93
C THR A 150 -4.36 22.96 3.62
N PRO A 151 -3.68 23.71 4.52
CA PRO A 151 -2.29 24.08 4.32
C PRO A 151 -1.38 22.86 4.16
N MET A 152 -0.38 22.98 3.27
CA MET A 152 0.56 21.89 3.00
C MET A 152 1.32 21.44 4.26
N SER A 153 1.59 22.33 5.21
CA SER A 153 2.22 21.99 6.50
C SER A 153 1.41 20.98 7.31
N THR A 154 0.08 21.13 7.35
CA THR A 154 -0.82 20.21 8.06
C THR A 154 -0.84 18.84 7.38
N ILE A 155 -0.97 18.80 6.06
CA ILE A 155 -0.97 17.54 5.29
C ILE A 155 0.39 16.83 5.42
N ALA A 156 1.50 17.58 5.36
CA ALA A 156 2.83 17.03 5.55
C ALA A 156 3.03 16.47 6.96
N MET A 157 2.48 17.13 7.99
CA MET A 157 2.51 16.61 9.37
C MET A 157 1.69 15.32 9.50
N LEU A 158 0.52 15.24 8.86
CA LEU A 158 -0.27 14.01 8.81
C LEU A 158 0.50 12.87 8.13
N GLN A 159 1.20 13.17 7.04
CA GLN A 159 2.05 12.18 6.35
C GLN A 159 3.25 11.75 7.19
N ALA A 160 3.93 12.71 7.83
CA ALA A 160 5.06 12.42 8.72
C ALA A 160 4.62 11.54 9.91
N GLY A 161 3.39 11.71 10.39
CA GLY A 161 2.79 10.87 11.44
C GLY A 161 2.69 9.38 11.10
N ASN A 162 2.67 9.02 9.81
CA ASN A 162 2.64 7.62 9.39
C ASN A 162 3.92 6.87 9.75
N MET A 163 5.08 7.55 9.69
CA MET A 163 6.37 6.92 9.91
C MET A 163 6.52 6.38 11.35
N PRO A 164 6.25 7.16 12.43
CA PRO A 164 6.25 6.63 13.79
C PRO A 164 5.29 5.45 13.99
N ILE A 165 4.10 5.49 13.39
CA ILE A 165 3.10 4.42 13.50
C ILE A 165 3.67 3.12 12.92
N VAL A 166 4.26 3.18 11.73
CA VAL A 166 4.88 2.02 11.07
C VAL A 166 6.04 1.48 11.91
N ILE A 167 6.92 2.36 12.40
CA ILE A 167 8.08 1.96 13.22
C ILE A 167 7.60 1.23 14.48
N VAL A 168 6.72 1.85 15.27
CA VAL A 168 6.24 1.28 16.54
C VAL A 168 5.54 -0.06 16.31
N SER A 169 4.66 -0.14 15.30
CA SER A 169 3.96 -1.38 14.96
C SER A 169 4.92 -2.52 14.63
N LYS A 170 5.96 -2.25 13.82
CA LYS A 170 6.92 -3.27 13.39
C LYS A 170 7.91 -3.63 14.49
N LEU A 171 8.30 -2.67 15.34
CA LEU A 171 9.14 -2.94 16.51
C LEU A 171 8.44 -3.84 17.53
N ILE A 172 7.15 -3.59 17.81
CA ILE A 172 6.36 -4.46 18.68
C ILE A 172 6.35 -5.88 18.11
N GLN A 173 6.06 -6.05 16.81
CA GLN A 173 6.07 -7.37 16.18
C GLN A 173 7.45 -8.04 16.25
N ALA A 174 8.53 -7.28 15.98
CA ALA A 174 9.88 -7.80 16.02
C ALA A 174 10.29 -8.23 17.45
N TYR A 175 9.91 -7.45 18.45
CA TYR A 175 10.12 -7.81 19.85
C TYR A 175 9.32 -9.05 20.24
N THR A 176 8.05 -9.16 19.84
CA THR A 176 7.23 -10.36 20.08
C THR A 176 7.86 -11.61 19.48
N ASN A 177 8.34 -11.54 18.23
CA ASN A 177 9.03 -12.67 17.58
C ASN A 177 10.29 -13.09 18.36
N PHE A 178 11.08 -12.12 18.80
CA PHE A 178 12.30 -12.36 19.58
C PHE A 178 11.98 -13.00 20.94
N SER A 179 11.04 -12.40 21.69
CA SER A 179 10.62 -12.88 23.00
C SER A 179 10.03 -14.30 22.95
N ASN A 180 9.34 -14.66 21.86
CA ASN A 180 8.75 -15.97 21.70
C ASN A 180 9.74 -17.03 21.18
N GLY A 181 10.85 -16.62 20.56
CA GLY A 181 11.76 -17.54 19.86
C GLY A 181 11.14 -18.22 18.64
N HIS A 182 9.99 -17.74 18.17
CA HIS A 182 9.28 -18.21 16.98
C HIS A 182 8.40 -17.09 16.40
N THR A 183 8.00 -17.19 15.12
CA THR A 183 7.12 -16.20 14.48
C THR A 183 5.64 -16.58 14.52
N GLY A 184 5.30 -17.77 15.03
CA GLY A 184 3.92 -18.19 15.27
C GLY A 184 3.12 -18.35 13.98
N GLN A 185 1.96 -17.70 13.90
CA GLN A 185 1.04 -17.76 12.74
C GLN A 185 1.35 -16.72 11.65
N LEU A 186 2.53 -16.09 11.69
CA LEU A 186 2.91 -15.08 10.72
C LEU A 186 3.06 -15.70 9.32
N SER A 187 2.35 -15.15 8.34
CA SER A 187 2.40 -15.63 6.95
C SER A 187 3.71 -15.24 6.28
N ALA A 188 4.53 -16.23 5.93
CA ALA A 188 5.79 -16.04 5.20
C ALA A 188 5.57 -15.27 3.90
N VAL A 189 4.58 -15.66 3.11
CA VAL A 189 4.22 -15.01 1.85
C VAL A 189 3.92 -13.52 2.08
N THR A 190 3.13 -13.19 3.10
CA THR A 190 2.79 -11.81 3.42
C THR A 190 4.03 -11.00 3.82
N VAL A 191 4.91 -11.56 4.65
CA VAL A 191 6.13 -10.88 5.10
C VAL A 191 7.07 -10.58 3.93
N PHE A 192 7.31 -11.56 3.04
CA PHE A 192 8.13 -11.35 1.84
C PHE A 192 7.52 -10.32 0.89
N LEU A 193 6.20 -10.38 0.67
CA LEU A 193 5.50 -9.41 -0.19
C LEU A 193 5.53 -7.98 0.39
N LEU A 194 5.42 -7.82 1.70
CA LEU A 194 5.54 -6.51 2.35
C LEU A 194 6.95 -5.94 2.17
N THR A 195 7.99 -6.76 2.33
CA THR A 195 9.38 -6.36 2.08
C THR A 195 9.59 -5.99 0.61
N ALA A 196 9.18 -6.85 -0.33
CA ALA A 196 9.33 -6.60 -1.77
C ALA A 196 8.55 -5.35 -2.21
N GLY A 197 7.31 -5.18 -1.75
CA GLY A 197 6.48 -4.02 -2.08
C GLY A 197 7.03 -2.71 -1.52
N SER A 198 7.54 -2.71 -0.29
CA SER A 198 8.19 -1.52 0.29
C SER A 198 9.50 -1.16 -0.41
N LEU A 199 10.31 -2.15 -0.83
CA LEU A 199 11.50 -1.92 -1.64
C LEU A 199 11.16 -1.36 -3.02
N ALA A 200 10.14 -1.92 -3.69
CA ALA A 200 9.63 -1.40 -4.95
C ALA A 200 9.20 0.07 -4.80
N ARG A 201 8.56 0.42 -3.67
CA ARG A 201 8.15 1.80 -3.38
C ARG A 201 9.30 2.77 -3.20
N ILE A 202 10.43 2.35 -2.66
CA ILE A 202 11.64 3.20 -2.62
C ILE A 202 12.02 3.58 -4.06
N PHE A 203 12.14 2.58 -4.94
CA PHE A 203 12.54 2.81 -6.33
C PHE A 203 11.54 3.70 -7.07
N THR A 204 10.23 3.39 -6.98
CA THR A 204 9.21 4.18 -7.67
C THR A 204 9.12 5.59 -7.10
N SER A 205 9.25 5.80 -5.78
CA SER A 205 9.23 7.16 -5.22
C SER A 205 10.43 7.99 -5.65
N VAL A 206 11.64 7.41 -5.69
CA VAL A 206 12.81 8.12 -6.23
C VAL A 206 12.58 8.55 -7.68
N GLN A 207 12.02 7.66 -8.51
CA GLN A 207 11.83 7.94 -9.93
C GLN A 207 10.62 8.80 -10.26
N GLU A 208 9.53 8.73 -9.49
CA GLU A 208 8.26 9.38 -9.84
C GLU A 208 7.97 10.64 -9.02
N THR A 209 8.48 10.74 -7.80
CA THR A 209 8.20 11.88 -6.91
C THR A 209 9.45 12.70 -6.60
N ASN A 210 10.62 12.06 -6.53
CA ASN A 210 11.88 12.65 -6.08
C ASN A 210 11.74 13.38 -4.74
N ASP A 211 10.82 12.91 -3.89
CA ASP A 211 10.51 13.51 -2.58
C ASP A 211 11.20 12.74 -1.45
N PRO A 212 12.14 13.38 -0.73
CA PRO A 212 12.82 12.77 0.40
C PRO A 212 11.88 12.23 1.47
N MET A 213 10.73 12.87 1.75
CA MET A 213 9.85 12.43 2.83
C MET A 213 9.20 11.08 2.52
N LEU A 214 8.67 10.90 1.31
CA LEU A 214 8.14 9.61 0.85
C LEU A 214 9.24 8.54 0.77
N VAL A 215 10.40 8.89 0.21
CA VAL A 215 11.53 7.97 0.07
C VAL A 215 11.99 7.46 1.45
N TRP A 216 12.18 8.35 2.43
CA TRP A 216 12.56 7.96 3.79
C TRP A 216 11.50 7.10 4.47
N THR A 217 10.22 7.39 4.26
CA THR A 217 9.12 6.59 4.80
C THR A 217 9.20 5.14 4.31
N TYR A 218 9.46 4.94 3.01
CA TYR A 218 9.60 3.59 2.45
C TYR A 218 10.93 2.92 2.78
N ILE A 219 12.03 3.66 2.97
CA ILE A 219 13.30 3.12 3.48
C ILE A 219 13.11 2.55 4.89
N VAL A 220 12.48 3.31 5.78
CA VAL A 220 12.16 2.87 7.14
C VAL A 220 11.25 1.65 7.10
N ALA A 221 10.17 1.69 6.33
CA ALA A 221 9.26 0.56 6.18
C ALA A 221 9.97 -0.70 5.66
N SER A 222 10.82 -0.57 4.65
CA SER A 222 11.59 -1.68 4.08
C SER A 222 12.58 -2.27 5.07
N THR A 223 13.24 -1.42 5.86
CA THR A 223 14.18 -1.85 6.91
C THR A 223 13.43 -2.65 7.97
N CYS A 224 12.31 -2.14 8.48
CA CYS A 224 11.48 -2.82 9.46
C CYS A 224 10.91 -4.15 8.93
N ASN A 225 10.40 -4.18 7.69
CA ASN A 225 9.90 -5.40 7.08
C ASN A 225 11.02 -6.43 6.85
N SER A 226 12.23 -5.98 6.49
CA SER A 226 13.40 -6.84 6.32
C SER A 226 13.82 -7.48 7.64
N ILE A 227 13.81 -6.75 8.76
CA ILE A 227 14.08 -7.31 10.10
C ILE A 227 13.10 -8.44 10.42
N ILE A 228 11.80 -8.24 10.20
CA ILE A 228 10.79 -9.28 10.44
C ILE A 228 10.99 -10.47 9.49
N THR A 229 11.37 -10.22 8.24
CA THR A 229 11.69 -11.27 7.25
C THR A 229 12.89 -12.11 7.72
N LEU A 230 13.95 -11.46 8.21
CA LEU A 230 15.12 -12.15 8.76
C LEU A 230 14.75 -13.00 9.99
N GLN A 231 13.93 -12.47 10.90
CA GLN A 231 13.43 -13.25 12.04
C GLN A 231 12.61 -14.46 11.59
N LEU A 232 11.79 -14.31 10.55
CA LEU A 232 11.00 -15.41 9.99
C LEU A 232 11.87 -16.52 9.41
N VAL A 233 12.94 -16.16 8.68
CA VAL A 233 13.91 -17.14 8.16
C VAL A 233 14.71 -17.78 9.30
N TRP A 234 15.17 -16.99 10.26
CA TRP A 234 15.96 -17.47 11.40
C TRP A 234 15.18 -18.45 12.28
N TYR A 235 13.93 -18.11 12.63
CA TYR A 235 13.09 -18.94 13.48
C TYR A 235 12.24 -19.98 12.72
N TRP A 236 12.54 -20.25 11.45
CA TRP A 236 11.72 -21.13 10.61
C TRP A 236 11.52 -22.52 11.21
N GLY A 237 12.60 -23.16 11.65
CA GLY A 237 12.57 -24.49 12.27
C GLY A 237 11.78 -24.50 13.59
N ALA A 238 12.10 -23.56 14.49
CA ALA A 238 11.43 -23.41 15.78
C ALA A 238 9.93 -23.13 15.63
N THR A 239 9.54 -22.33 14.64
CA THR A 239 8.15 -22.02 14.34
C THR A 239 7.40 -23.27 13.86
N LYS A 240 7.99 -24.07 12.98
CA LYS A 240 7.39 -25.32 12.51
C LYS A 240 7.13 -26.30 13.67
N GLU A 241 8.08 -26.43 14.59
CA GLU A 241 7.95 -27.27 15.78
C GLU A 241 6.89 -26.75 16.75
N TYR A 242 6.83 -25.44 16.97
CA TYR A 242 5.80 -24.82 17.80
C TYR A 242 4.39 -25.08 17.23
N LEU A 243 4.22 -24.92 15.91
CA LEU A 243 2.94 -25.12 15.24
C LEU A 243 2.47 -26.58 15.28
N SER A 244 3.38 -27.55 15.12
CA SER A 244 3.01 -28.97 15.21
C SER A 244 2.55 -29.35 16.63
N ARG A 245 3.24 -28.86 17.67
CA ARG A 245 2.84 -29.05 19.08
C ARG A 245 1.48 -28.41 19.40
N GLN A 246 1.16 -27.27 18.79
CA GLN A 246 -0.15 -26.62 18.93
C GLN A 246 -1.27 -27.43 18.26
N GLN A 247 -0.97 -28.08 17.12
CA GLN A 247 -1.94 -28.94 16.44
C GLN A 247 -2.21 -30.23 17.21
N SER A 248 -1.19 -30.88 17.77
CA SER A 248 -1.38 -32.11 18.56
C SER A 248 -2.25 -31.88 19.79
N LYS A 249 -2.03 -30.78 20.51
CA LYS A 249 -2.85 -30.39 21.69
C LYS A 249 -4.32 -30.09 21.39
N LYS A 250 -4.67 -29.79 20.14
CA LYS A 250 -6.06 -29.56 19.72
C LYS A 250 -6.77 -30.85 19.27
N ALA A 251 -6.01 -31.91 19.02
CA ALA A 251 -6.51 -33.20 18.59
C ALA A 251 -6.78 -34.16 19.78
N GLU A 252 -6.23 -33.85 20.94
CA GLU A 252 -6.55 -34.45 22.25
C GLU A 252 -7.75 -33.75 22.89
#